data_AF-A0A8D8Z7M8-F1
#
_entry.id   AF-A0A8D8Z7M8-F1
#
_cell.length_a   1.000
_cell.length_b   1.000
_cell.length_c   1.000
_cell.angle_alpha   90.00
_cell.angle_beta   90.00
_cell.angle_gamma   90.00
#
_symmetry.space_group_name_H-M   'P 1'
#
loop_
_entity.id
_entity.type
_entity.pdbx_description
1 polymer ?
#
loop_
_entity_poly.entity_id
_entity_poly.type
_entity_poly.pdbx_seq_one_letter_code
_entity_poly.pdbx_strand_id
1 'polypeptide(L)'
;MVNLFSWDMIVTISLCSLIMCFCLYQLTLNKGESLSFIRQFKFVLEFFCIAAYYYYLCHCSNILDECQLKLARSLYNSNWYQCSRKTKKDLLVFLRQLQRSNHLKYNQGSLILNKVLFMKAAKFAYSFVNCIRVRR
;
A
#
# COMPACT_ATOMS: atom_id res chain seq x y z
N MET A 1 7.95 16.85 8.91
CA MET A 1 8.54 15.56 8.49
C MET A 1 7.50 14.50 8.16
N VAL A 2 6.58 14.13 9.08
CA VAL A 2 5.54 13.11 8.81
C VAL A 2 4.66 13.44 7.58
N ASN A 3 4.33 14.72 7.38
CA ASN A 3 3.54 15.14 6.22
C ASN A 3 4.29 15.02 4.89
N LEU A 4 5.62 15.25 4.87
CA LEU A 4 6.43 15.13 3.65
C LEU A 4 6.49 13.67 3.21
N PHE A 5 6.84 12.79 4.14
CA PHE A 5 6.84 11.34 3.93
C PHE A 5 5.46 10.82 3.50
N SER A 6 4.39 11.47 3.97
CA SER A 6 3.03 11.14 3.56
C SER A 6 2.73 11.44 2.10
N TRP A 7 3.18 12.60 1.62
CA TRP A 7 3.01 13.00 0.23
C TRP A 7 3.83 12.10 -0.70
N ASP A 8 5.09 11.83 -0.35
CA ASP A 8 5.98 10.98 -1.14
C ASP A 8 5.38 9.59 -1.37
N MET A 9 4.72 9.03 -0.34
CA MET A 9 4.11 7.71 -0.42
C MET A 9 2.84 7.69 -1.28
N ILE A 10 2.01 8.75 -1.23
CA ILE A 10 0.87 8.87 -2.15
C ILE A 10 1.36 8.96 -3.60
N VAL A 11 2.36 9.80 -3.86
CA VAL A 11 2.95 9.97 -5.20
C VAL A 11 3.53 8.66 -5.70
N THR A 12 4.21 7.90 -4.84
CA THR A 12 4.76 6.60 -5.22
C THR A 12 3.65 5.62 -5.60
N ILE A 13 2.58 5.53 -4.81
CA ILE A 13 1.44 4.63 -5.09
C ILE A 13 0.74 5.00 -6.40
N SER A 14 0.52 6.30 -6.65
CA SER A 14 -0.11 6.76 -7.88
C SER A 14 0.76 6.45 -9.10
N LEU A 15 2.07 6.69 -9.02
CA LEU A 15 3.03 6.33 -10.07
C LEU A 15 3.04 4.82 -10.33
N CYS A 16 3.09 3.97 -9.29
CA CYS A 16 3.01 2.52 -9.47
C CYS A 16 1.73 2.09 -10.20
N SER A 17 0.59 2.69 -9.87
CA SER A 17 -0.68 2.38 -10.55
C SER A 17 -0.69 2.81 -12.02
N LEU A 18 -0.11 3.97 -12.35
CA LEU A 18 0.03 4.43 -13.72
C LEU A 18 0.96 3.52 -14.52
N ILE A 19 2.11 3.15 -13.97
CA ILE A 19 3.06 2.27 -14.66
C ILE A 19 2.42 0.89 -14.91
N MET A 20 1.68 0.33 -13.96
CA MET A 20 0.94 -0.92 -14.19
C MET A 20 -0.09 -0.78 -15.34
N CYS A 21 -0.78 0.35 -15.44
CA CYS A 21 -1.70 0.62 -16.57
C CYS A 21 -0.95 0.68 -17.90
N PHE A 22 0.20 1.37 -17.96
CA PHE A 22 1.02 1.48 -19.17
C PHE A 22 1.62 0.14 -19.59
N CYS A 23 2.14 -0.66 -18.66
CA CYS A 23 2.67 -1.99 -18.96
C CYS A 23 1.57 -2.90 -19.53
N LEU A 24 0.38 -2.94 -18.92
CA LEU A 24 -0.75 -3.73 -19.42
C LEU A 24 -1.25 -3.23 -20.78
N TYR A 25 -1.29 -1.92 -20.99
CA TYR A 25 -1.63 -1.33 -22.28
C TYR A 25 -0.65 -1.73 -23.38
N GLN A 26 0.65 -1.61 -23.11
CA GLN A 26 1.70 -2.00 -24.04
C GLN A 26 1.67 -3.51 -24.33
N LEU A 27 1.39 -4.37 -23.35
CA LEU A 27 1.22 -5.80 -23.59
C LEU A 27 -0.02 -6.12 -24.45
N THR A 28 -1.07 -5.32 -24.37
CA THR A 28 -2.33 -5.57 -25.06
C THR A 28 -2.32 -5.10 -26.51
N LEU A 29 -1.79 -3.90 -26.78
CA LEU A 29 -1.74 -3.35 -28.14
C LEU A 29 -0.77 -4.08 -29.07
N ASN A 30 0.30 -4.60 -28.49
CA ASN A 30 1.43 -5.14 -29.22
C ASN A 30 1.27 -6.62 -29.61
N LYS A 31 0.10 -7.22 -29.35
CA LYS A 31 -0.20 -8.60 -29.78
C LYS A 31 -0.23 -8.79 -31.29
N GLY A 32 -0.42 -7.72 -32.07
CA GLY A 32 -0.58 -7.78 -33.53
C GLY A 32 0.67 -7.44 -34.35
N GLU A 33 1.69 -6.83 -33.76
CA GLU A 33 2.91 -6.44 -34.49
C GLU A 33 4.09 -7.32 -34.10
N SER A 34 5.00 -7.58 -35.04
CA SER A 34 6.20 -8.43 -34.89
C SER A 34 7.21 -7.80 -33.94
N LEU A 35 6.86 -7.84 -32.67
CA LEU A 35 7.61 -7.22 -31.61
C LEU A 35 8.68 -8.18 -31.11
N SER A 36 9.93 -7.73 -31.06
CA SER A 36 11.04 -8.56 -30.59
C SER A 36 10.72 -9.16 -29.22
N PHE A 37 10.91 -10.48 -29.09
CA PHE A 37 10.64 -11.27 -27.89
C PHE A 37 11.24 -10.63 -26.61
N ILE A 38 12.41 -10.03 -26.75
CA ILE A 38 13.14 -9.32 -25.69
C ILE A 38 12.31 -8.17 -25.11
N ARG A 39 11.61 -7.40 -25.95
CA ARG A 39 10.81 -6.24 -25.53
C ARG A 39 9.53 -6.67 -24.81
N GLN A 40 8.89 -7.75 -25.25
CA GLN A 40 7.75 -8.32 -24.53
C GLN A 40 8.16 -8.85 -23.15
N PHE A 41 9.26 -9.59 -23.09
CA PHE A 41 9.80 -10.11 -21.82
C PHE A 41 10.11 -8.97 -20.83
N LYS A 42 10.71 -7.87 -21.31
CA LYS A 42 10.99 -6.69 -20.48
C LYS A 42 9.72 -6.13 -19.83
N PHE A 43 8.63 -5.94 -20.59
CA PHE A 43 7.39 -5.39 -20.04
C PHE A 43 6.69 -6.32 -19.05
N VAL A 44 6.74 -7.63 -19.30
CA VAL A 44 6.20 -8.63 -18.36
C VAL A 44 6.99 -8.58 -17.05
N LEU A 45 8.32 -8.58 -17.13
CA LEU A 45 9.18 -8.54 -15.96
C LEU A 45 8.98 -7.25 -15.16
N GLU A 46 8.91 -6.10 -15.84
CA GLU A 46 8.65 -4.81 -15.22
C GLU A 46 7.29 -4.78 -14.50
N PHE A 47 6.24 -5.31 -15.12
CA PHE A 47 4.92 -5.43 -14.50
C PHE A 47 4.97 -6.27 -13.22
N PHE A 48 5.62 -7.43 -13.25
CA PHE A 48 5.75 -8.29 -12.06
C PHE A 48 6.58 -7.62 -10.96
N CYS A 49 7.68 -6.95 -11.30
CA CYS A 49 8.51 -6.22 -10.34
C CYS A 49 7.72 -5.12 -9.63
N ILE A 50 6.95 -4.32 -10.36
CA ILE A 50 6.16 -3.23 -9.80
C ILE A 50 4.99 -3.76 -8.97
N ALA A 51 4.33 -4.82 -9.44
CA ALA A 51 3.26 -5.48 -8.69
C ALA A 51 3.79 -6.06 -7.36
N ALA A 52 4.97 -6.69 -7.38
CA ALA A 52 5.62 -7.22 -6.18
C ALA A 52 6.01 -6.10 -5.21
N TYR A 53 6.59 -5.01 -5.71
CA TYR A 53 6.93 -3.83 -4.90
C TYR A 53 5.70 -3.24 -4.21
N TYR A 54 4.61 -3.03 -4.96
CA TYR A 54 3.38 -2.48 -4.43
C TYR A 54 2.72 -3.44 -3.42
N TYR A 55 2.71 -4.75 -3.70
CA TYR A 55 2.23 -5.76 -2.75
C TYR A 55 3.03 -5.73 -1.45
N TYR A 56 4.36 -5.70 -1.54
CA TYR A 56 5.25 -5.66 -0.38
C TYR A 56 4.98 -4.43 0.50
N LEU A 57 4.84 -3.25 -0.12
CA LEU A 57 4.51 -2.01 0.58
C LEU A 57 3.18 -2.12 1.36
N CYS A 58 2.13 -2.65 0.72
CA CYS A 58 0.84 -2.88 1.37
C CYS A 58 0.93 -3.92 2.48
N HIS A 59 1.77 -4.94 2.32
CA HIS A 59 1.96 -6.00 3.30
C HIS A 59 2.65 -5.47 4.56
N CYS A 60 3.72 -4.69 4.41
CA CYS A 60 4.42 -4.05 5.53
C CYS A 60 3.48 -3.13 6.31
N SER A 61 2.68 -2.32 5.62
CA SER A 61 1.66 -1.46 6.25
C SER A 61 0.68 -2.28 7.11
N ASN A 62 0.19 -3.40 6.57
CA ASN A 62 -0.74 -4.26 7.30
C ASN A 62 -0.10 -4.94 8.51
N ILE A 63 1.15 -5.40 8.40
CA ILE A 63 1.90 -5.95 9.55
C ILE A 63 2.08 -4.90 10.64
N LEU A 64 2.39 -3.66 10.25
CA LEU A 64 2.57 -2.55 11.20
C LEU A 64 1.28 -2.27 11.98
N ASP A 65 0.15 -2.21 11.28
CA ASP A 65 -1.18 -2.05 11.89
C ASP A 65 -1.51 -3.21 12.86
N GLU A 66 -1.24 -4.45 12.46
CA GLU A 66 -1.45 -5.63 13.31
C GLU A 66 -0.55 -5.62 14.56
N CYS A 67 0.72 -5.23 14.41
CA CYS A 67 1.65 -5.09 15.52
C CYS A 67 1.18 -4.01 16.50
N GLN A 68 0.74 -2.85 16.01
CA GLN A 68 0.22 -1.77 16.84
C GLN A 68 -1.01 -2.22 17.66
N LEU A 69 -1.93 -2.96 17.04
CA LEU A 69 -3.09 -3.54 17.73
C LEU A 69 -2.69 -4.59 18.79
N LYS A 70 -1.76 -5.50 18.45
CA LYS A 70 -1.25 -6.49 19.40
C LYS A 70 -0.58 -5.83 20.60
N LEU A 71 0.18 -4.77 20.35
CA LEU A 71 0.90 -4.03 21.38
C LEU A 71 -0.07 -3.29 22.31
N ALA A 72 -1.11 -2.66 21.77
CA ALA A 72 -2.17 -2.05 22.56
C ALA A 72 -2.92 -3.08 23.44
N ARG A 73 -3.24 -4.26 22.91
CA ARG A 73 -3.88 -5.34 23.68
C ARG A 73 -2.96 -5.89 24.77
N SER A 74 -1.69 -6.10 24.45
CA SER A 74 -0.68 -6.56 25.42
C SER A 74 -0.52 -5.60 26.59
N LEU A 75 -0.46 -4.29 26.30
CA LEU A 75 -0.41 -3.27 27.34
C LEU A 75 -1.69 -3.22 28.17
N TYR A 76 -2.86 -3.36 27.54
CA TYR A 76 -4.13 -3.40 28.27
C TYR A 76 -4.23 -4.60 29.21
N ASN A 77 -3.76 -5.77 28.77
CA ASN A 77 -3.71 -7.01 29.54
C ASN A 77 -2.53 -7.07 30.53
N SER A 78 -1.63 -6.08 30.51
CA SER A 78 -0.55 -6.00 31.49
C SER A 78 -1.07 -5.52 32.84
N ASN A 79 -0.38 -5.86 33.94
CA ASN A 79 -0.72 -5.35 35.28
C ASN A 79 -0.32 -3.87 35.45
N TRP A 80 -0.69 -3.00 34.51
CA TRP A 80 -0.35 -1.57 34.49
C TRP A 80 -0.83 -0.83 35.75
N TYR A 81 -1.88 -1.34 36.40
CA TYR A 81 -2.40 -0.85 37.67
C TYR A 81 -1.46 -1.10 38.87
N GLN A 82 -0.52 -2.04 38.78
CA GLN A 82 0.50 -2.30 39.81
C GLN A 82 1.78 -1.47 39.60
N CYS A 83 1.94 -0.80 38.45
CA CYS A 83 3.13 0.00 38.17
C CYS A 83 3.20 1.32 38.96
N SER A 84 4.42 1.88 39.04
CA SER A 84 4.66 3.21 39.64
C SER A 84 3.84 4.31 38.96
N ARG A 85 3.56 5.41 39.67
CA ARG A 85 2.79 6.55 39.11
C ARG A 85 3.45 7.14 37.85
N LYS A 86 4.79 7.18 37.80
CA LYS A 86 5.54 7.67 36.64
C LYS A 86 5.32 6.74 35.44
N THR A 87 5.54 5.44 35.63
CA THR A 87 5.34 4.42 34.59
C THR A 87 3.90 4.41 34.08
N LYS A 88 2.89 4.53 34.96
CA LYS A 88 1.48 4.60 34.56
C LYS A 88 1.18 5.76 33.62
N LYS A 89 1.74 6.94 33.90
CA LYS A 89 1.53 8.13 33.07
C LYS A 89 2.12 7.92 31.67
N ASP A 90 3.33 7.39 31.61
CA ASP A 90 4.01 7.12 30.33
C ASP A 90 3.27 6.04 29.52
N LEU A 91 2.79 4.99 30.20
CA LEU A 91 2.04 3.90 29.60
C LEU A 91 0.68 4.35 29.05
N LEU A 92 -0.02 5.28 29.72
CA LEU A 92 -1.25 5.88 29.23
C LEU A 92 -1.01 6.78 28.01
N VAL A 93 0.08 7.55 27.99
CA VAL A 93 0.45 8.35 26.81
C VAL A 93 0.76 7.44 25.63
N PHE A 94 1.51 6.37 25.86
CA PHE A 94 1.85 5.39 24.85
C PHE A 94 0.62 4.63 24.34
N LEU A 95 -0.28 4.19 25.23
CA LEU A 95 -1.54 3.54 24.86
C LEU A 95 -2.42 4.47 24.02
N ARG A 96 -2.49 5.76 24.36
CA ARG A 96 -3.21 6.76 23.57
C ARG A 96 -2.61 6.93 22.17
N GLN A 97 -1.28 6.87 22.04
CA GLN A 97 -0.61 6.91 20.74
C GLN A 97 -0.88 5.64 19.92
N LEU A 98 -0.92 4.47 20.56
CA LEU A 98 -1.21 3.19 19.90
C LEU A 98 -2.70 3.04 19.52
N GLN A 99 -3.62 3.62 20.30
CA GLN A 99 -5.06 3.62 20.00
C GLN A 99 -5.44 4.63 18.93
N ARG A 100 -4.65 5.70 18.77
CA ARG A 100 -4.63 6.46 17.52
C ARG A 100 -4.03 5.53 16.48
N SER A 101 -4.86 4.67 15.90
CA SER A 101 -4.47 3.88 14.76
C SER A 101 -4.04 4.84 13.66
N ASN A 102 -2.72 5.09 13.61
CA ASN A 102 -2.01 5.44 12.42
C ASN A 102 -2.02 4.20 11.52
N HIS A 103 -3.23 3.74 11.16
CA HIS A 103 -3.47 3.43 9.76
C HIS A 103 -2.70 4.50 9.01
N LEU A 104 -1.82 4.13 8.08
CA LEU A 104 -1.14 5.08 7.20
C LEU A 104 -2.21 5.77 6.33
N LYS A 105 -3.02 6.60 6.98
CA LYS A 105 -4.11 7.43 6.51
C LYS A 105 -3.40 8.63 5.96
N TYR A 106 -2.78 8.43 4.82
CA TYR A 106 -2.25 9.53 4.09
C TYR A 106 -3.43 10.41 3.67
N ASN A 107 -3.31 11.70 4.03
CA ASN A 107 -4.32 12.72 3.83
C ASN A 107 -5.69 12.41 4.49
N GLN A 108 -5.76 12.49 5.82
CA GLN A 108 -7.00 12.44 6.62
C GLN A 108 -7.87 11.17 6.42
N GLY A 109 -7.29 10.09 5.91
CA GLY A 109 -7.98 8.80 5.74
C GLY A 109 -8.60 8.56 4.37
N SER A 110 -8.26 9.37 3.37
CA SER A 110 -8.65 9.12 1.98
C SER A 110 -7.99 7.87 1.39
N LEU A 111 -6.75 7.57 1.78
CA LEU A 111 -6.02 6.38 1.32
C LEU A 111 -5.53 5.56 2.51
N ILE A 112 -5.99 4.31 2.59
CA ILE A 112 -5.53 3.31 3.55
C ILE A 112 -4.68 2.32 2.77
N LEU A 113 -3.38 2.28 3.06
CA LEU A 113 -2.44 1.29 2.53
C LEU A 113 -2.80 -0.10 3.07
N ASN A 114 -3.61 -0.81 2.30
CA ASN A 114 -4.03 -2.17 2.60
C ASN A 114 -4.02 -2.99 1.30
N LYS A 115 -4.00 -4.31 1.41
CA LYS A 115 -4.14 -5.27 0.30
C LYS A 115 -5.37 -4.97 -0.58
N VAL A 116 -6.41 -4.39 0.01
CA VAL A 116 -7.61 -3.92 -0.71
C VAL A 116 -7.28 -2.81 -1.73
N LEU A 117 -6.36 -1.90 -1.39
CA LEU A 117 -5.92 -0.82 -2.28
C LEU A 117 -5.19 -1.39 -3.50
N PHE A 118 -4.28 -2.36 -3.30
CA PHE A 118 -3.62 -3.07 -4.38
C PHE A 118 -4.63 -3.75 -5.32
N MET A 119 -5.62 -4.47 -4.77
CA MET A 119 -6.68 -5.08 -5.57
C MET A 119 -7.51 -4.06 -6.36
N LYS A 120 -7.82 -2.90 -5.75
CA LYS A 120 -8.51 -1.80 -6.45
C LYS A 120 -7.66 -1.24 -7.59
N ALA A 121 -6.36 -1.05 -7.38
CA ALA A 121 -5.44 -0.57 -8.41
C ALA A 121 -5.31 -1.57 -9.56
N ALA A 122 -5.20 -2.88 -9.28
CA ALA A 122 -5.16 -3.92 -10.30
C ALA A 122 -6.46 -3.99 -11.11
N LYS A 123 -7.62 -3.91 -10.45
CA LYS A 123 -8.94 -3.84 -11.11
C LYS A 123 -9.07 -2.60 -11.98
N PHE A 124 -8.60 -1.46 -11.49
CA PHE A 124 -8.59 -0.21 -12.25
C PHE A 124 -7.74 -0.33 -13.51
N ALA A 125 -6.52 -0.87 -13.40
CA ALA A 125 -5.64 -1.07 -14.55
C ALA A 125 -6.25 -2.01 -15.60
N TYR A 126 -6.88 -3.11 -15.16
CA TYR A 126 -7.60 -4.02 -16.06
C TYR A 126 -8.80 -3.36 -16.73
N SER A 127 -9.62 -2.63 -15.96
CA SER A 127 -10.77 -1.89 -16.49
C SER A 127 -10.36 -0.84 -17.51
N PHE A 128 -9.25 -0.13 -17.25
CA PHE A 128 -8.69 0.87 -18.16
C PHE A 128 -8.33 0.24 -19.51
N VAL A 129 -7.63 -0.90 -19.50
CA VAL A 129 -7.29 -1.62 -20.72
C VAL A 129 -8.54 -2.16 -21.45
N ASN A 130 -9.52 -2.69 -20.72
CA ASN A 130 -10.77 -3.15 -21.31
C ASN A 130 -11.55 -2.02 -21.99
N CYS A 131 -11.65 -0.84 -21.36
CA CYS A 131 -12.30 0.33 -21.96
C CYS A 131 -11.62 0.75 -23.28
N ILE A 132 -10.29 0.73 -23.31
CA ILE A 132 -9.52 1.04 -24.54
C ILE A 132 -9.78 -0.02 -25.62
N ARG A 133 -9.84 -1.30 -25.23
CA ARG A 133 -10.07 -2.39 -26.18
C ARG A 133 -11.47 -2.36 -26.79
N VAL A 134 -12.51 -2.01 -26.02
CA VAL A 134 -13.90 -1.93 -26.49
C VAL A 134 -14.12 -0.78 -27.47
N ARG A 135 -13.30 0.27 -27.41
CA ARG A 135 -13.42 1.46 -28.27
C ARG A 135 -12.72 1.31 -29.63
N ARG A 136 -12.20 0.13 -29.94
CA ARG A 136 -11.49 -0.21 -31.18
C ARG A 136 -12.22 -1.35 -31.88
#